data_AF-A0A817TH57-F1
#
_entry.id   AF-A0A817TH57-F1
#
_cell.length_a   1.000
_cell.length_b   1.000
_cell.length_c   1.000
_cell.angle_alpha   90.00
_cell.angle_beta   90.00
_cell.angle_gamma   90.00
#
_symmetry.space_group_name_H-M   'P 1'
#
loop_
_entity.id
_entity.type
_entity.pdbx_description
1 polymer ?
#
loop_
_entity_poly.entity_id
_entity_poly.type
_entity_poly.pdbx_seq_one_letter_code
_entity_poly.pdbx_strand_id
1 'polypeptide(L)' 'LLPEPQNGSHLEILESYTNLAPILDMSVIDLERQDRQLVTCSGNAKDASLRFIRTGIGIHEHASIDLRNIK' A
#
# COMPACT_ATOMS: atom_id res chain seq x y z
N LEU A 1 22.21 -24.54 18.48
CA LEU A 1 21.20 -23.53 18.92
C LEU A 1 21.33 -22.37 17.95
N LEU A 2 20.24 -21.96 17.30
CA LEU A 2 20.27 -20.81 16.41
C LEU A 2 20.61 -19.55 17.24
N PRO A 3 21.45 -18.64 16.73
CA PRO A 3 21.73 -17.38 17.42
C PRO A 3 20.43 -16.59 17.61
N GLU A 4 20.33 -15.84 18.71
CA GLU A 4 19.15 -14.99 18.94
C GLU A 4 19.05 -13.93 17.84
N PRO A 5 17.85 -13.73 17.28
CA PRO A 5 17.65 -12.76 16.22
C PRO A 5 17.62 -11.36 16.83
N GLN A 6 18.42 -10.44 16.27
CA GLN A 6 18.48 -9.04 16.72
C GLN A 6 17.12 -8.33 16.67
N ASN A 7 16.21 -8.83 15.84
CA ASN A 7 14.93 -8.20 15.53
C ASN A 7 13.75 -8.98 16.13
N GLY A 8 14.01 -9.99 16.98
CA GLY A 8 12.97 -10.80 17.62
C GLY A 8 12.21 -11.78 16.71
N SER A 9 12.62 -11.92 15.44
CA SER A 9 12.04 -12.86 14.47
C SER A 9 13.14 -13.69 13.81
N HIS A 10 12.92 -15.01 13.72
CA HIS A 10 13.75 -15.92 12.93
C HIS A 10 13.31 -16.01 11.46
N LEU A 11 12.27 -15.27 11.08
CA LEU A 11 11.72 -15.22 9.74
C LEU A 11 12.07 -13.91 9.05
N GLU A 12 12.39 -13.99 7.77
CA GLU A 12 12.59 -12.88 6.86
C GLU A 12 11.47 -12.87 5.80
N ILE A 13 10.98 -11.67 5.47
CA ILE A 13 9.99 -11.50 4.41
C ILE A 13 10.73 -11.52 3.08
N LEU A 14 10.47 -12.56 2.26
CA LEU A 14 11.01 -12.64 0.90
C LEU A 14 10.28 -11.68 -0.05
N GLU A 15 8.95 -11.69 0.01
CA GLU A 15 8.09 -10.89 -0.86
C GLU A 15 6.73 -10.68 -0.19
N SER A 16 6.07 -9.58 -0.55
CA SER A 16 4.72 -9.25 -0.09
C SER A 16 3.84 -8.91 -1.29
N TYR A 17 2.62 -9.44 -1.30
CA TYR A 17 1.65 -9.22 -2.35
C TYR A 17 0.44 -8.46 -1.82
N THR A 18 -0.05 -7.51 -2.60
CA THR A 18 -1.25 -6.75 -2.27
C THR A 18 -2.49 -7.66 -2.28
N ASN A 19 -3.18 -7.74 -1.15
CA ASN A 19 -4.52 -8.33 -1.05
C ASN A 19 -5.52 -7.26 -0.60
N LEU A 20 -6.61 -7.09 -1.36
CA LEU A 20 -7.67 -6.11 -1.05
C LEU A 20 -8.74 -6.68 -0.11
N ALA A 21 -8.81 -8.00 0.06
CA ALA A 21 -9.87 -8.64 0.82
C ALA A 21 -9.59 -8.68 2.34
N PRO A 22 -10.64 -8.64 3.18
CA PRO A 22 -12.01 -8.28 2.81
C PRO A 22 -12.13 -6.79 2.49
N ILE A 23 -12.92 -6.44 1.47
CA ILE A 23 -13.36 -5.05 1.25
C ILE A 23 -14.63 -4.88 2.05
N LEU A 24 -14.58 -4.06 3.10
CA LEU A 24 -15.73 -3.80 3.98
C LEU A 24 -16.66 -2.74 3.39
N ASP A 25 -16.08 -1.71 2.77
CA ASP A 25 -16.80 -0.62 2.10
C ASP A 25 -15.91 0.00 1.01
N MET A 26 -16.52 0.69 0.06
CA MET A 26 -15.82 1.39 -1.03
C MET A 26 -16.56 2.64 -1.49
N SER A 27 -15.79 3.65 -1.92
CA SER A 27 -16.32 4.88 -2.51
C SER A 27 -15.59 5.22 -3.80
N VAL A 28 -16.34 5.63 -4.82
CA VAL A 28 -15.80 6.20 -6.06
C VAL A 28 -15.50 7.67 -5.84
N ILE A 29 -14.29 8.09 -6.17
CA ILE A 29 -13.85 9.48 -6.12
C ILE A 29 -13.57 9.94 -7.55
N ASP A 30 -14.29 10.97 -7.99
CA ASP A 30 -14.02 11.66 -9.24
C ASP A 30 -12.96 12.75 -8.98
N LEU A 31 -11.69 12.47 -9.30
CA LEU A 31 -10.61 13.45 -9.25
C LEU A 31 -10.44 14.10 -10.63
N GLU A 32 -10.92 15.34 -10.76
CA GLU A 32 -10.95 16.09 -12.01
C GLU A 32 -11.56 15.30 -13.20
N ARG A 33 -11.62 15.92 -14.39
CA ARG A 33 -12.56 15.51 -15.45
C ARG A 33 -12.33 14.10 -16.04
N GLN A 34 -11.24 13.39 -15.73
CA GLN A 34 -10.94 12.10 -16.37
C GLN A 34 -10.36 10.97 -15.49
N ASP A 35 -10.06 11.16 -14.19
CA ASP A 35 -9.48 10.10 -13.35
C ASP A 35 -10.43 9.66 -12.22
N ARG A 36 -11.32 8.72 -12.55
CA ARG A 36 -12.12 8.01 -11.54
C ARG A 36 -11.22 7.08 -10.74
N GLN A 37 -11.28 7.19 -9.42
CA GLN A 37 -10.55 6.32 -8.50
C GLN A 37 -11.50 5.68 -7.50
N LEU A 38 -11.04 4.61 -6.86
CA LEU A 38 -11.75 3.95 -5.79
C LEU A 38 -10.96 4.09 -4.50
N VAL A 39 -11.64 4.42 -3.41
CA VAL A 39 -11.11 4.24 -2.06
C VAL A 39 -11.82 3.05 -1.45
N THR A 40 -11.06 2.13 -0.87
CA THR A 40 -11.56 0.92 -0.24
C THR A 40 -11.12 0.83 1.20
N CYS A 41 -12.02 0.39 2.07
CA CYS A 41 -11.71 -0.08 3.42
C CYS A 41 -11.35 -1.57 3.32
N SER A 42 -10.06 -1.90 3.32
CA SER A 42 -9.53 -3.25 3.09
C SER A 42 -8.88 -3.85 4.33
N GLY A 43 -8.94 -5.17 4.47
CA GLY A 43 -8.28 -5.90 5.56
C GLY A 43 -9.13 -5.93 6.84
N ASN A 44 -8.55 -6.45 7.92
CA ASN A 44 -9.18 -6.58 9.23
C ASN A 44 -8.19 -6.42 10.39
N ALA A 45 -8.61 -5.74 11.45
CA ALA A 45 -7.80 -5.53 12.65
C ALA A 45 -6.39 -4.98 12.36
N LYS A 46 -5.33 -5.79 12.54
CA LYS A 46 -3.94 -5.35 12.46
C LYS A 46 -3.46 -5.05 11.04
N ASP A 47 -4.13 -5.57 10.02
CA ASP A 47 -3.80 -5.32 8.60
C ASP A 47 -4.83 -4.42 7.89
N ALA A 48 -5.78 -3.86 8.65
CA ALA A 48 -6.80 -2.94 8.13
C ALA A 48 -6.16 -1.66 7.57
N SER A 49 -6.60 -1.26 6.39
CA SER A 49 -6.04 -0.15 5.62
C SER A 49 -7.08 0.52 4.72
N LEU A 50 -6.93 1.82 4.49
CA LEU A 50 -7.58 2.51 3.37
C LEU A 50 -6.68 2.41 2.14
N ARG A 51 -7.25 2.02 1.00
CA ARG A 51 -6.47 1.84 -0.24
C ARG A 51 -7.10 2.58 -1.40
N PHE A 52 -6.28 3.38 -2.09
CA PHE A 52 -6.63 4.04 -3.33
C PHE A 52 -6.33 3.10 -4.51
N ILE A 53 -7.32 2.85 -5.35
CA ILE A 53 -7.23 2.03 -6.54
C ILE A 53 -7.50 2.93 -7.74
N ARG A 54 -6.50 3.03 -8.62
CA ARG A 54 -6.53 3.82 -9.86
C ARG A 54 -6.31 2.90 -11.05
N THR A 55 -7.03 3.13 -12.14
CA THR A 55 -6.75 2.49 -13.43
C THR A 55 -5.53 3.15 -14.07
N GLY A 56 -4.47 2.39 -14.34
CA GLY A 56 -3.27 2.92 -14.98
C GLY A 56 -2.09 1.95 -14.95
N ILE A 57 -0.91 2.45 -15.34
CA ILE A 57 0.35 1.72 -15.22
C ILE A 57 0.84 1.77 -13.76
N GLY A 58 1.40 0.66 -13.28
CA GLY A 58 2.07 0.61 -11.98
C GLY A 58 3.43 1.30 -12.06
N ILE A 59 3.78 2.09 -11.04
CA ILE A 59 5.09 2.75 -10.91
C ILE A 59 5.78 2.17 -9.69
N HIS A 60 7.03 1.75 -9.85
CA HIS A 60 7.89 1.33 -8.74
C HIS A 60 8.81 2.49 -8.36
N GLU A 61 8.61 3.02 -7.16
CA GLU A 61 9.47 4.07 -6.62
C GLU A 61 10.80 3.46 -6.14
N HIS A 62 11.89 3.76 -6.84
CA HIS A 62 13.23 3.28 -6.48
C HIS A 62 13.98 4.22 -5.53
N ALA A 63 13.65 5.51 -5.57
CA ALA A 63 14.24 6.54 -4.72
C ALA A 63 13.29 7.73 -4.61
N SER A 64 13.35 8.41 -3.46
CA SER A 64 12.63 9.65 -3.19
C SER A 64 13.60 10.68 -2.61
N ILE A 65 13.49 11.94 -3.02
CA ILE A 65 14.29 13.03 -2.47
C ILE A 65 13.42 14.26 -2.25
N ASP A 66 13.40 14.75 -1.01
CA ASP A 66 12.65 15.96 -0.65
C ASP A 66 13.45 17.21 -1.05
N LEU A 67 13.14 17.75 -2.23
CA LEU A 67 13.74 18.97 -2.74
C LEU A 67 12.85 20.18 -2.43
N ARG A 68 13.38 21.12 -1.64
CA ARG A 68 12.69 22.40 -1.43
C ARG A 68 12.63 23.17 -2.75
N ASN A 69 11.43 23.57 -3.14
CA ASN A 69 11.12 24.38 -4.34
C ASN A 69 11.26 23.66 -5.70
N ILE A 70 11.28 22.33 -5.72
CA ILE A 70 11.10 21.56 -6.97
C ILE A 70 9.74 20.86 -6.89
N LYS A 71 8.88 21.18 -7.85
CA LYS A 71 7.68 20.41 -8.18
C LYS A 71 8.01 19.49 -9.35
#